data_AF-A0A7S4CSW3-F1
#
_entry.id   AF-A0A7S4CSW3-F1
#
_cell.length_a   1.000
_cell.length_b   1.000
_cell.length_c   1.000
_cell.angle_alpha   90.00
_cell.angle_beta   90.00
_cell.angle_gamma   90.00
#
_symmetry.space_group_name_H-M   'P 1'
#
loop_
_entity.id
_entity.type
_entity.pdbx_description
1 polymer ?
#
loop_
_entity_poly.entity_id
_entity_poly.type
_entity_poly.pdbx_seq_one_letter_code
_entity_poly.pdbx_strand_id
1 'polypeptide(L)'
;MVEAKEEGAQTCHLRVRHAGRVQNADRRSQPKWPEALPEYLHFTLFKTQFDTLAALSLLANRVSVPLRHFNIAGTKDKRGVTCQRVSVRKVFAENLVQVQGALPMKVGDFAYQWDRLNLGSLC
;
A
#
# COMPACT_ATOMS: atom_id res chain seq x y z
N MET A 1 -13.21 2.75 31.51
CA MET A 1 -13.98 1.87 30.62
C MET A 1 -14.35 2.71 29.41
N VAL A 2 -13.64 2.55 28.31
CA VAL A 2 -14.01 3.14 27.01
C VAL A 2 -13.67 2.09 25.96
N GLU A 3 -14.71 1.71 25.25
CA GLU A 3 -14.83 0.51 24.45
C GLU A 3 -13.93 0.54 23.22
N ALA A 4 -13.16 -0.53 23.04
CA ALA A 4 -12.52 -0.85 21.79
C ALA A 4 -13.61 -1.19 20.78
N LYS A 5 -13.88 -0.27 19.84
CA LYS A 5 -14.65 -0.60 18.64
C LYS A 5 -13.78 -1.50 17.76
N GLU A 6 -14.04 -2.80 17.89
CA GLU A 6 -13.73 -3.81 16.88
C GLU A 6 -14.45 -3.42 15.57
N GLU A 7 -13.75 -2.72 14.68
CA GLU A 7 -14.23 -2.51 13.32
C GLU A 7 -13.83 -3.73 12.50
N GLY A 8 -14.82 -4.60 12.34
CA GLY A 8 -14.74 -5.88 11.66
C GLY A 8 -13.98 -5.76 10.35
N ALA A 9 -12.86 -6.49 10.29
CA ALA A 9 -12.17 -6.79 9.05
C ALA A 9 -13.19 -7.45 8.11
N GLN A 10 -13.72 -6.66 7.18
CA GLN A 10 -14.44 -7.17 6.03
C GLN A 10 -13.44 -7.99 5.23
N THR A 11 -13.30 -9.27 5.58
CA THR A 11 -12.44 -10.20 4.85
C THR A 11 -13.10 -10.41 3.49
N CYS A 12 -12.72 -9.56 2.53
CA CYS A 12 -13.13 -9.76 1.17
C CYS A 12 -12.17 -10.81 0.62
N HIS A 13 -12.66 -12.04 0.49
CA HIS A 13 -11.89 -13.16 -0.04
C HIS A 13 -11.57 -12.91 -1.53
N LEU A 14 -10.67 -11.98 -1.82
CA LEU A 14 -10.13 -11.81 -3.16
C LEU A 14 -8.97 -12.79 -3.30
N ARG A 15 -9.23 -13.89 -4.02
CA ARG A 15 -8.19 -14.84 -4.42
C ARG A 15 -7.08 -14.10 -5.15
N VAL A 16 -5.89 -14.07 -4.54
CA VAL A 16 -4.66 -13.57 -5.16
C VAL A 16 -4.30 -14.49 -6.31
N ARG A 17 -4.59 -14.08 -7.54
CA ARG A 17 -4.04 -14.75 -8.72
C ARG A 17 -2.62 -14.23 -8.92
N HIS A 18 -1.64 -15.13 -8.81
CA HIS A 18 -0.29 -14.88 -9.28
C HIS A 18 -0.34 -14.43 -10.76
N ALA A 19 0.02 -13.19 -11.02
CA ALA A 19 -0.01 -12.59 -12.36
C ALA A 19 1.16 -13.15 -13.20
N GLY A 20 0.93 -14.30 -13.84
CA GLY A 20 1.66 -14.71 -15.02
C GLY A 20 1.26 -13.81 -16.19
N ARG A 21 2.25 -13.32 -16.95
CA ARG A 21 2.06 -12.58 -18.21
C ARG A 21 1.15 -13.38 -19.13
N VAL A 22 -0.04 -12.87 -19.43
CA VAL A 22 -0.83 -13.32 -20.58
C VAL A 22 -1.42 -12.08 -21.24
N GLN A 23 -1.13 -11.93 -22.53
CA GLN A 23 -1.69 -10.90 -23.39
C GLN A 23 -3.13 -11.25 -23.75
N ASN A 24 -3.95 -10.19 -23.80
CA ASN A 24 -5.23 -10.09 -24.49
C ASN A 24 -6.45 -10.82 -23.89
N ALA A 25 -7.60 -10.16 -24.03
CA ALA A 25 -8.96 -10.59 -23.67
C ALA A 25 -9.31 -10.62 -22.18
N ASP A 26 -9.81 -9.48 -21.66
CA ASP A 26 -11.20 -9.31 -21.21
C ASP A 26 -11.29 -7.98 -20.44
N ARG A 27 -12.09 -7.02 -20.93
CA ARG A 27 -12.43 -5.76 -20.22
C ARG A 27 -13.38 -6.07 -19.05
N ARG A 28 -13.06 -7.07 -18.22
CA ARG A 28 -13.86 -7.44 -17.06
C ARG A 28 -13.64 -6.38 -15.98
N SER A 29 -14.68 -5.56 -15.80
CA SER A 29 -14.88 -4.60 -14.70
C SER A 29 -13.81 -4.71 -13.63
N GLN A 30 -12.83 -3.82 -13.67
CA GLN A 30 -12.07 -3.54 -12.45
C GLN A 30 -13.12 -3.16 -11.38
N PRO A 31 -13.07 -3.76 -10.18
CA PRO A 31 -13.97 -3.39 -9.11
C PRO A 31 -13.87 -1.87 -8.92
N LYS A 32 -14.98 -1.17 -9.16
CA LYS A 32 -15.05 0.28 -9.00
C LYS A 32 -14.69 0.59 -7.55
N TRP A 33 -13.75 1.50 -7.33
CA TRP A 33 -13.40 1.92 -5.99
C TRP A 33 -14.66 2.40 -5.26
N PRO A 34 -14.97 1.86 -4.07
CA PRO A 34 -16.18 2.23 -3.33
C PRO A 34 -16.16 3.72 -2.96
N GLU A 35 -17.26 4.42 -3.22
CA GLU A 35 -17.38 5.88 -2.98
C GLU A 35 -17.35 6.24 -1.48
N ALA A 36 -17.68 5.29 -0.60
CA ALA A 36 -17.62 5.46 0.84
C ALA A 36 -16.20 5.38 1.43
N LEU A 37 -15.22 4.91 0.66
CA LEU A 37 -13.85 4.75 1.13
C LEU A 37 -12.95 5.88 0.62
N PRO A 38 -12.13 6.48 1.50
CA PRO A 38 -11.17 7.50 1.10
C PRO A 38 -10.23 7.01 0.00
N GLU A 39 -9.84 7.90 -0.92
CA GLU A 39 -9.06 7.53 -2.11
C GLU A 39 -7.62 7.09 -1.80
N TYR A 40 -7.06 7.49 -0.66
CA TYR A 40 -5.66 7.22 -0.31
C TYR A 40 -5.56 6.29 0.90
N LEU A 41 -4.77 5.25 0.74
CA LEU A 41 -4.34 4.40 1.84
C LEU A 41 -2.97 4.89 2.31
N HIS A 42 -2.90 5.30 3.56
CA HIS A 42 -1.66 5.62 4.27
C HIS A 42 -1.20 4.39 5.03
N PHE A 43 0.11 4.13 4.99
CA PHE A 43 0.72 3.02 5.72
C PHE A 43 2.16 3.36 6.09
N THR A 44 2.67 2.66 7.09
CA THR A 44 4.07 2.75 7.50
C THR A 44 4.86 1.61 6.84
N LEU A 45 5.83 1.99 6.02
CA LEU A 45 6.78 1.11 5.37
C LEU A 45 7.99 0.92 6.29
N PHE A 46 8.25 -0.33 6.66
CA PHE A 46 9.43 -0.76 7.41
C PHE A 46 10.41 -1.42 6.44
N LYS A 47 11.55 -0.78 6.22
CA LYS A 47 12.61 -1.29 5.34
C LYS A 47 13.94 -1.41 6.09
N THR A 48 14.72 -2.43 5.78
CA THR A 48 16.04 -2.68 6.37
C THR A 48 17.10 -2.67 5.29
N GLN A 49 18.05 -1.73 5.36
CA GLN A 49 19.17 -1.61 4.41
C GLN A 49 18.74 -1.65 2.93
N PHE A 50 17.54 -1.12 2.64
CA PHE A 50 16.94 -1.14 1.32
C PHE A 50 16.63 0.28 0.84
N ASP A 51 16.73 0.46 -0.47
CA ASP A 51 16.40 1.73 -1.11
C ASP A 51 14.88 1.96 -1.15
N THR A 52 14.44 3.18 -0.85
CA THR A 52 13.02 3.51 -0.79
C THR A 52 12.33 3.36 -2.14
N LEU A 53 12.95 3.86 -3.21
CA LEU A 53 12.36 3.80 -4.56
C LEU A 53 12.33 2.37 -5.07
N ALA A 54 13.38 1.58 -4.80
CA ALA A 54 13.38 0.16 -5.10
C ALA A 54 12.26 -0.58 -4.33
N ALA A 55 12.07 -0.28 -3.04
CA ALA A 55 11.00 -0.89 -2.24
C ALA A 55 9.62 -0.58 -2.80
N LEU A 56 9.37 0.70 -3.09
CA LEU A 56 8.10 1.14 -3.68
C LEU A 56 7.89 0.56 -5.08
N SER A 57 8.95 0.43 -5.89
CA SER A 57 8.86 -0.20 -7.22
C SER A 57 8.48 -1.68 -7.13
N LEU A 58 9.03 -2.40 -6.15
CA LEU A 58 8.62 -3.79 -5.90
C LEU A 58 7.15 -3.87 -5.45
N LEU A 59 6.73 -3.01 -4.52
CA LEU A 59 5.33 -2.95 -4.09
C LEU A 59 4.39 -2.60 -5.25
N ALA A 60 4.73 -1.59 -6.04
CA ALA A 60 4.01 -1.16 -7.24
C ALA A 60 3.81 -2.32 -8.23
N ASN A 61 4.88 -3.08 -8.49
CA ASN A 61 4.83 -4.26 -9.36
C ASN A 61 3.95 -5.38 -8.80
N ARG A 62 3.94 -5.59 -7.48
CA ARG A 62 3.12 -6.64 -6.85
C ARG A 62 1.64 -6.28 -6.78
N VAL A 63 1.31 -5.01 -6.61
CA VAL A 63 -0.08 -4.52 -6.53
C VAL A 63 -0.61 -4.08 -7.92
N SER A 64 0.22 -4.11 -8.96
CA SER A 64 -0.12 -3.65 -10.32
C SER A 64 -0.54 -2.18 -10.39
N VAL A 65 0.09 -1.35 -9.56
CA VAL A 65 -0.17 0.09 -9.46
C VAL A 65 1.08 0.84 -9.89
N PRO A 66 0.97 1.90 -10.72
CA PRO A 66 2.13 2.66 -11.15
C PRO A 66 2.80 3.37 -9.96
N LEU A 67 4.13 3.41 -9.96
CA LEU A 67 4.95 4.02 -8.89
C LEU A 67 4.53 5.47 -8.57
N ARG A 68 4.07 6.22 -9.58
CA ARG A 68 3.61 7.62 -9.43
C ARG A 68 2.41 7.81 -8.47
N HIS A 69 1.69 6.73 -8.15
CA HIS A 69 0.59 6.78 -7.19
C HIS A 69 1.05 6.62 -5.75
N PHE A 70 2.30 6.20 -5.54
CA PHE A 70 2.92 6.17 -4.23
C PHE A 70 3.52 7.55 -3.93
N ASN A 71 3.14 8.14 -2.80
CA ASN A 71 3.77 9.35 -2.29
C ASN A 71 4.43 9.07 -0.94
N ILE A 72 5.59 9.68 -0.72
CA ILE A 72 6.37 9.59 0.52
C ILE A 72 6.52 10.99 1.11
N ALA A 73 6.53 11.10 2.44
CA ALA A 73 6.71 12.40 3.12
C ALA A 73 8.15 12.96 2.97
N GLY A 74 9.12 12.12 2.60
CA GLY A 74 10.50 12.49 2.38
C GLY A 74 11.34 11.30 1.91
N THR A 75 12.65 11.45 1.77
CA THR A 75 13.57 10.33 1.52
C THR A 75 14.40 10.12 2.77
N LYS A 76 14.23 8.99 3.47
CA LYS A 76 15.10 8.63 4.60
C LYS A 76 16.36 7.92 4.12
N ASP A 77 17.45 8.11 4.87
CA ASP A 77 18.76 7.51 4.59
C ASP A 77 18.70 6.01 4.31
N LYS A 78 19.61 5.56 3.43
CA LYS A 78 19.74 4.16 3.03
C LYS A 78 20.31 3.27 4.15
N ARG A 79 20.94 3.86 5.16
CA ARG A 79 21.69 3.15 6.20
C ARG A 79 20.77 2.87 7.40
N GLY A 80 20.57 1.59 7.73
CA GLY A 80 19.82 1.15 8.91
C GLY A 80 18.39 0.67 8.63
N VAL A 81 17.66 0.41 9.73
CA VAL A 81 16.22 0.11 9.73
C VAL A 81 15.48 1.45 9.74
N THR A 82 14.58 1.66 8.79
CA THR A 82 13.84 2.92 8.67
C THR A 82 12.34 2.64 8.56
N CYS A 83 11.56 3.43 9.29
CA CYS A 83 10.11 3.49 9.20
C CYS A 83 9.74 4.77 8.46
N GLN A 84 8.87 4.65 7.46
CA GLN A 84 8.46 5.78 6.64
C GLN A 84 6.97 5.73 6.35
N ARG A 85 6.29 6.86 6.51
CA ARG A 85 4.91 7.02 6.06
C ARG A 85 4.86 7.11 4.53
N VAL A 86 3.96 6.33 3.95
CA VAL A 86 3.70 6.26 2.51
C VAL A 86 2.19 6.34 2.30
N SER A 87 1.76 7.02 1.24
CA SER A 87 0.37 6.97 0.76
C SER A 87 0.30 6.36 -0.63
N VAL A 88 -0.75 5.62 -0.91
CA VAL A 88 -1.03 5.04 -2.23
C VAL A 88 -2.49 5.24 -2.59
N ARG A 89 -2.76 5.55 -3.87
CA ARG A 89 -4.12 5.81 -4.36
C ARG A 89 -4.84 4.51 -4.75
N LYS A 90 -6.09 4.34 -4.31
CA LYS A 90 -7.02 3.26 -4.69
C LYS A 90 -6.45 1.85 -4.50
N VAL A 91 -5.83 1.60 -3.35
CA VAL A 91 -5.31 0.28 -2.95
C VAL A 91 -5.89 -0.12 -1.61
N PHE A 92 -6.28 -1.40 -1.48
CA PHE A 92 -6.74 -1.97 -0.22
C PHE A 92 -5.57 -2.45 0.63
N ALA A 93 -5.70 -2.31 1.96
CA ALA A 93 -4.68 -2.75 2.91
C ALA A 93 -4.41 -4.26 2.81
N GLU A 94 -5.45 -5.06 2.54
CA GLU A 94 -5.34 -6.51 2.39
C GLU A 94 -4.36 -6.92 1.28
N ASN A 95 -4.39 -6.24 0.13
CA ASN A 95 -3.46 -6.49 -0.97
C ASN A 95 -2.01 -6.28 -0.54
N LEU A 96 -1.74 -5.27 0.29
CA LEU A 96 -0.41 -4.99 0.83
C LEU A 96 0.03 -6.05 1.84
N VAL A 97 -0.87 -6.49 2.71
CA VAL A 97 -0.62 -7.56 3.70
C VAL A 97 -0.36 -8.89 3.01
N GLN A 98 -1.03 -9.20 1.90
CA GLN A 98 -0.82 -10.43 1.13
C GLN A 98 0.56 -10.46 0.46
N VAL A 99 1.06 -9.33 -0.06
CA VAL A 99 2.35 -9.29 -0.78
C VAL A 99 3.56 -9.18 0.14
N GLN A 100 3.37 -8.79 1.41
CA GLN A 100 4.47 -8.54 2.36
C GLN A 100 5.36 -9.76 2.59
N GLY A 101 4.80 -10.99 2.55
CA GLY A 101 5.54 -12.22 2.83
C GLY A 101 6.62 -12.55 1.80
N ALA A 102 6.51 -11.99 0.59
CA ALA A 102 7.43 -12.23 -0.51
C ALA A 102 8.32 -11.01 -0.82
N LEU A 103 8.44 -10.08 0.14
CA LEU A 103 9.22 -8.85 0.01
C LEU A 103 10.17 -8.70 1.22
N PRO A 104 11.35 -8.08 1.04
CA PRO A 104 12.30 -7.82 2.13
C PRO A 104 11.90 -6.63 3.02
N MET A 105 10.63 -6.22 2.98
CA MET A 105 10.10 -5.04 3.67
C MET A 105 8.78 -5.42 4.35
N LYS A 106 8.44 -4.74 5.44
CA LYS A 106 7.17 -4.92 6.13
C LYS A 106 6.31 -3.67 5.97
N VAL A 107 5.00 -3.85 5.99
CA VAL A 107 4.01 -2.78 5.92
C VAL A 107 3.08 -2.91 7.11
N GLY A 108 2.63 -1.79 7.66
CA GLY A 108 1.71 -1.80 8.78
C GLY A 108 1.11 -0.42 9.02
N ASP A 109 0.34 -0.29 10.12
CA ASP A 109 -0.26 0.98 10.53
C ASP A 109 -1.10 1.63 9.41
N PHE A 110 -2.06 0.87 8.89
CA PHE A 110 -2.91 1.24 7.77
C PHE A 110 -3.99 2.24 8.19
N ALA A 111 -4.14 3.33 7.44
CA ALA A 111 -5.20 4.32 7.64
C ALA A 111 -5.70 4.85 6.29
N TYR A 112 -7.01 4.86 6.08
CA TYR A 112 -7.62 5.47 4.90
C TYR A 112 -7.81 6.98 5.11
N GLN A 113 -7.35 7.80 4.17
CA GLN A 113 -7.50 9.25 4.21
C GLN A 113 -7.88 9.81 2.84
N TRP A 114 -8.53 10.99 2.84
CA TRP A 114 -8.99 11.67 1.63
C TRP A 114 -7.85 12.34 0.88
N ASP A 115 -6.83 12.81 1.61
CA ASP A 115 -5.69 13.51 1.06
C ASP A 115 -4.48 12.59 0.84
N ARG A 116 -3.68 12.93 -0.16
CA ARG A 116 -2.37 12.33 -0.41
C ARG A 116 -1.36 12.80 0.63
N LEU A 117 -0.35 11.98 0.90
CA LEU A 117 0.81 12.42 1.68
C LEU A 117 1.62 13.44 0.88
N ASN A 118 1.81 14.63 1.46
CA ASN A 118 2.60 15.69 0.87
C ASN A 118 4.07 15.60 1.32
N LEU A 119 4.98 15.97 0.42
CA LEU A 119 6.40 16.05 0.71
C LEU A 119 6.63 17.20 1.69
N GLY A 120 7.26 16.95 2.84
CA GLY A 120 7.50 17.97 3.88
C GLY A 120 6.49 18.00 5.03
N SER A 121 5.50 17.09 5.07
CA SER A 121 4.66 16.87 6.26
C SER A 121 5.41 16.06 7.32
N LEU A 122 6.53 16.60 7.80
CA LEU A 122 7.18 16.16 9.03
C LEU A 122 6.46 16.87 10.17
N CYS A 123 5.75 16.11 10.99
CA CYS A 123 5.23 16.60 12.27
C CYS A 123 6.40 16.98 13.18
#